data_AF-A0A077KFI2-F1
#
_entry.id   AF-A0A077KFI2-F1
#
_cell.length_a   1.000
_cell.length_b   1.000
_cell.length_c   1.000
_cell.angle_alpha   90.00
_cell.angle_beta   90.00
_cell.angle_gamma   90.00
#
_symmetry.space_group_name_H-M   'P 1'
#
loop_
_entity.id
_entity.type
_entity.pdbx_description
1 polymer ?
#
loop_
_entity_poly.entity_id
_entity_poly.type
_entity_poly.pdbx_seq_one_letter_code
_entity_poly.pdbx_strand_id
1 'polypeptide(L)'
;MKIPNQLSFIILLFFFCFSFQSCESKGKEKIGNIFGTKKETEKLKNVDIFDKNTQTIHVLVALCDNKYQGIVPVPEKIENGQDPDQNLYWGAGYGVRTYFKKSKDWKFLKSEKKDSIRMERLIFQHTSKKNYYLVADAYDGEYIKNCTKDFFYSSSGQMKDVLSVNSTKIGLYGNAKLLSYIGHDGLMDFQLSESFKNRDGQTRDCIILACYSKKFFSPLLQETKANPLVWTSHLMAPEAYILHDALTGYINHETGEQIRSRAALAYSKYQKCSVKAAKNILVTGW
;
A
#
# COMPACT_ATOMS: atom_id res chain seq x y z
N MET A 1 20.78 10.59 50.21
CA MET A 1 21.14 9.30 50.83
C MET A 1 20.09 8.95 51.88
N LYS A 2 19.12 8.11 51.50
CA LYS A 2 18.27 7.24 52.34
C LYS A 2 17.29 6.52 51.40
N ILE A 3 17.48 5.20 51.32
CA ILE A 3 16.66 4.14 50.69
C ILE A 3 16.49 3.11 51.84
N PRO A 4 15.53 2.15 51.88
CA PRO A 4 14.21 1.98 51.22
C PRO A 4 13.08 1.66 52.25
N ASN A 5 11.85 1.40 51.75
CA ASN A 5 11.03 0.25 52.18
C ASN A 5 10.06 -0.09 51.02
N GLN A 6 10.23 -1.25 50.36
CA GLN A 6 9.50 -2.53 50.58
C GLN A 6 8.03 -2.43 50.11
N LEU A 7 7.74 -2.86 48.88
CA LEU A 7 7.16 -4.17 48.52
C LEU A 7 5.67 -4.34 48.90
N SER A 8 4.80 -4.40 47.89
CA SER A 8 3.70 -5.36 47.87
C SER A 8 3.09 -5.47 46.47
N PHE A 9 3.27 -6.66 45.90
CA PHE A 9 2.53 -7.22 44.78
C PHE A 9 1.05 -7.33 45.15
N ILE A 10 0.14 -6.87 44.29
CA ILE A 10 -1.26 -7.31 44.30
C ILE A 10 -1.54 -7.94 42.93
N ILE A 11 -1.65 -9.27 42.97
CA ILE A 11 -2.13 -10.12 41.89
C ILE A 11 -3.66 -10.01 41.91
N LEU A 12 -4.26 -9.39 40.89
CA LEU A 12 -5.71 -9.39 40.70
C LEU A 12 -6.08 -10.60 39.82
N LEU A 13 -6.53 -11.68 40.44
CA LEU A 13 -7.13 -12.84 39.77
C LEU A 13 -8.57 -12.50 39.36
N PHE A 14 -8.82 -12.36 38.06
CA PHE A 14 -10.16 -12.26 37.50
C PHE A 14 -10.81 -13.65 37.43
N PHE A 15 -11.79 -13.89 38.30
CA PHE A 15 -12.76 -14.98 38.17
C PHE A 15 -13.83 -14.58 37.14
N PHE A 16 -13.79 -15.16 35.95
CA PHE A 16 -14.92 -15.11 35.00
C PHE A 16 -15.64 -16.46 35.04
N CYS A 17 -16.77 -16.49 35.75
CA CYS A 17 -17.70 -17.61 35.76
C CYS A 17 -18.79 -17.29 34.71
N PHE A 18 -18.71 -17.92 33.54
CA PHE A 18 -19.82 -17.93 32.57
C PHE A 18 -20.35 -19.35 32.44
N SER A 19 -21.51 -19.57 33.06
CA SER A 19 -22.39 -20.71 32.86
C SER A 19 -23.05 -20.59 31.48
N PHE A 20 -22.69 -21.47 30.55
CA PHE A 20 -23.46 -21.72 29.33
C PHE A 20 -24.52 -22.79 29.63
N GLN A 21 -25.79 -22.37 29.73
CA GLN A 21 -26.92 -23.27 29.54
C GLN A 21 -27.28 -23.31 28.06
N SER A 22 -27.24 -24.50 27.49
CA SER A 22 -27.78 -24.81 26.17
C SER A 22 -29.31 -24.89 26.25
N CYS A 23 -29.98 -24.34 25.23
CA CYS A 23 -31.36 -24.69 24.94
C CYS A 23 -31.56 -24.69 23.41
N GLU A 24 -31.85 -25.86 22.87
CA GLU A 24 -32.14 -26.08 21.46
C GLU A 24 -33.62 -25.82 21.11
N SER A 25 -33.79 -25.10 20.01
CA SER A 25 -34.79 -25.21 18.93
C SER A 25 -36.30 -25.29 19.24
N LYS A 26 -37.07 -24.39 18.60
CA LYS A 26 -37.99 -24.67 17.48
C LYS A 26 -38.77 -23.40 17.11
N GLY A 27 -38.74 -23.01 15.84
CA GLY A 27 -39.51 -21.85 15.35
C GLY A 27 -39.48 -21.66 13.84
N LYS A 28 -40.33 -22.44 13.16
CA LYS A 28 -40.84 -22.40 11.77
C LYS A 28 -40.40 -21.28 10.81
N GLU A 29 -40.03 -21.74 9.61
CA GLU A 29 -39.92 -21.00 8.35
C GLU A 29 -41.10 -20.07 8.06
N LYS A 30 -40.78 -18.85 7.58
CA LYS A 30 -41.63 -18.11 6.65
C LYS A 30 -40.78 -17.64 5.47
N ILE A 31 -41.14 -18.17 4.31
CA ILE A 31 -40.68 -17.80 2.98
C ILE A 31 -41.04 -16.33 2.74
N GLY A 32 -40.04 -15.51 2.48
CA GLY A 32 -40.16 -14.12 2.06
C GLY A 32 -39.08 -13.81 1.03
N ASN A 33 -39.42 -14.02 -0.24
CA ASN A 33 -38.63 -13.57 -1.39
C ASN A 33 -38.45 -12.06 -1.31
N ILE A 34 -37.23 -11.58 -1.01
CA ILE A 34 -36.88 -10.16 -1.14
C ILE A 34 -35.50 -10.08 -1.81
N PHE A 35 -35.53 -9.70 -3.09
CA PHE A 35 -34.48 -9.04 -3.86
C PHE A 35 -33.04 -9.55 -3.67
N GLY A 36 -32.68 -10.55 -4.46
CA GLY A 36 -31.29 -10.72 -4.87
C GLY A 36 -30.86 -9.51 -5.69
N THR A 37 -30.22 -8.53 -5.05
CA THR A 37 -29.41 -7.54 -5.75
C THR A 37 -28.32 -8.30 -6.49
N LYS A 38 -28.42 -8.39 -7.82
CA LYS A 38 -27.29 -8.76 -8.66
C LYS A 38 -26.16 -7.79 -8.29
N LYS A 39 -25.14 -8.30 -7.61
CA LYS A 39 -23.88 -7.61 -7.39
C LYS A 39 -23.29 -7.43 -8.79
N GLU A 40 -23.47 -6.25 -9.40
CA GLU A 40 -22.79 -5.91 -10.63
C GLU A 40 -21.29 -5.98 -10.33
N THR A 41 -20.63 -7.01 -10.85
CA THR A 41 -19.18 -7.09 -10.84
C THR A 41 -18.69 -5.97 -11.74
N GLU A 42 -18.30 -4.84 -11.14
CA GLU A 42 -17.73 -3.71 -11.87
C GLU A 42 -16.62 -4.22 -12.79
N LYS A 43 -16.81 -4.07 -14.10
CA LYS A 43 -15.89 -4.63 -15.10
C LYS A 43 -14.57 -3.89 -14.99
N LEU A 44 -13.50 -4.61 -14.64
CA LEU A 44 -12.15 -4.05 -14.56
C LEU A 44 -11.76 -3.42 -15.91
N LYS A 45 -11.16 -2.22 -15.83
CA LYS A 45 -10.55 -1.59 -17.00
C LYS A 45 -9.42 -2.45 -17.53
N ASN A 46 -9.36 -2.58 -18.85
CA ASN A 46 -8.33 -3.36 -19.51
C ASN A 46 -7.96 -2.71 -20.86
N VAL A 47 -7.24 -1.59 -20.79
CA VAL A 47 -6.72 -0.85 -21.96
C VAL A 47 -5.20 -1.01 -22.02
N ASP A 48 -4.62 -1.40 -23.15
CA ASP A 48 -3.20 -1.82 -23.25
C ASP A 48 -2.39 -1.16 -24.40
N ILE A 49 -3.01 -0.25 -25.16
CA ILE A 49 -2.38 0.51 -26.23
C ILE A 49 -1.77 1.79 -25.64
N PHE A 50 -0.45 1.81 -25.50
CA PHE A 50 0.35 2.93 -25.01
C PHE A 50 1.77 2.88 -25.61
N ASP A 51 2.56 3.93 -25.44
CA ASP A 51 3.95 3.98 -25.90
C ASP A 51 4.83 3.02 -25.10
N LYS A 52 5.28 1.94 -25.75
CA LYS A 52 6.08 0.87 -25.13
C LYS A 52 7.50 1.29 -24.74
N ASN A 53 7.96 2.47 -25.17
CA ASN A 53 9.26 3.02 -24.74
C ASN A 53 9.19 3.68 -23.35
N THR A 54 7.98 3.87 -22.81
CA THR A 54 7.76 4.48 -21.51
C THR A 54 7.88 3.46 -20.38
N GLN A 55 8.50 3.89 -19.29
CA GLN A 55 8.68 3.11 -18.06
C GLN A 55 7.87 3.78 -16.96
N THR A 56 6.71 3.23 -16.64
CA THR A 56 5.85 3.82 -15.60
C THR A 56 5.99 3.06 -14.29
N ILE A 57 6.17 3.82 -13.21
CA ILE A 57 6.02 3.41 -11.81
C ILE A 57 4.65 3.91 -11.36
N HIS A 58 3.78 3.00 -10.92
CA HIS A 58 2.45 3.38 -10.41
C HIS A 58 2.37 3.11 -8.91
N VAL A 59 2.19 4.16 -8.12
CA VAL A 59 2.14 4.14 -6.66
C VAL A 59 0.69 4.27 -6.21
N LEU A 60 0.18 3.24 -5.55
CA LEU A 60 -1.14 3.22 -4.95
C LEU A 60 -0.96 3.48 -3.45
N VAL A 61 -1.51 4.59 -2.96
CA VAL A 61 -1.36 5.02 -1.56
C VAL A 61 -2.69 4.84 -0.85
N ALA A 62 -2.75 3.92 0.11
CA ALA A 62 -3.89 3.79 1.01
C ALA A 62 -3.75 4.86 2.10
N LEU A 63 -4.55 5.93 2.04
CA LEU A 63 -4.48 7.01 3.01
C LEU A 63 -4.80 6.51 4.43
N CYS A 64 -4.09 7.04 5.42
CA CYS A 64 -4.27 6.68 6.83
C CYS A 64 -5.67 7.07 7.30
N ASP A 65 -6.39 6.17 7.97
CA ASP A 65 -7.72 6.46 8.50
C ASP A 65 -8.02 5.69 9.80
N ASN A 66 -7.96 6.36 10.95
CA ASN A 66 -8.25 5.72 12.24
C ASN A 66 -9.71 5.28 12.40
N LYS A 67 -10.65 5.87 11.63
CA LYS A 67 -12.08 5.56 11.74
C LYS A 67 -12.42 4.26 11.02
N TYR A 68 -11.82 4.03 9.86
CA TYR A 68 -12.17 2.91 8.98
C TYR A 68 -11.12 1.79 8.93
N GLN A 69 -9.96 1.97 9.54
CA GLN A 69 -8.86 1.00 9.52
C GLN A 69 -8.54 0.51 10.93
N GLY A 70 -8.12 -0.75 11.04
CA GLY A 70 -7.60 -1.37 12.25
C GLY A 70 -6.15 -0.96 12.57
N ILE A 71 -5.76 0.24 12.15
CA ILE A 71 -4.42 0.78 12.37
C ILE A 71 -4.24 1.19 13.84
N VAL A 72 -2.99 1.11 14.33
CA VAL A 72 -2.65 1.74 15.61
C VAL A 72 -2.95 3.24 15.50
N PRO A 73 -3.74 3.82 16.44
CA PRO A 73 -4.19 5.20 16.33
C PRO A 73 -3.05 6.19 16.05
N VAL A 74 -3.17 6.87 14.92
CA VAL A 74 -2.30 7.98 14.49
C VAL A 74 -2.89 9.30 15.00
N PRO A 75 -2.11 10.39 15.22
CA PRO A 75 -2.66 11.66 15.74
C PRO A 75 -3.67 12.36 14.80
N GLU A 76 -4.65 13.07 15.39
CA GLU A 76 -5.82 13.72 14.73
C GLU A 76 -5.49 14.53 13.49
N LYS A 77 -4.33 15.18 13.50
CA LYS A 77 -3.90 16.03 12.40
C LYS A 77 -3.58 15.26 11.12
N ILE A 78 -3.23 13.99 11.18
CA ILE A 78 -2.69 13.24 10.03
C ILE A 78 -3.37 11.87 9.81
N GLU A 79 -4.45 11.60 10.55
CA GLU A 79 -5.18 10.32 10.60
C GLU A 79 -6.50 10.30 9.80
N ASN A 80 -6.88 11.38 9.12
CA ASN A 80 -8.13 11.44 8.36
C ASN A 80 -7.92 11.00 6.90
N GLY A 81 -8.55 9.89 6.50
CA GLY A 81 -8.43 9.32 5.17
C GLY A 81 -9.12 10.11 4.07
N GLN A 82 -9.98 11.06 4.44
CA GLN A 82 -10.67 11.98 3.53
C GLN A 82 -10.03 13.37 3.48
N ASP A 83 -8.90 13.57 4.18
CA ASP A 83 -8.10 14.80 4.10
C ASP A 83 -6.71 14.52 3.52
N PRO A 84 -6.56 14.50 2.18
CA PRO A 84 -5.25 14.28 1.55
C PRO A 84 -4.25 15.40 1.89
N ASP A 85 -4.69 16.58 2.34
CA ASP A 85 -3.80 17.70 2.64
C ASP A 85 -2.92 17.47 3.84
N GLN A 86 -3.46 16.80 4.87
CA GLN A 86 -2.72 16.50 6.07
C GLN A 86 -2.39 15.00 6.25
N ASN A 87 -2.94 14.11 5.42
CA ASN A 87 -2.79 12.66 5.62
C ASN A 87 -1.33 12.19 5.72
N LEU A 88 -1.06 11.31 6.71
CA LEU A 88 0.26 10.75 7.02
C LEU A 88 1.03 10.24 5.80
N TYR A 89 0.35 9.50 4.90
CA TYR A 89 1.01 8.84 3.77
C TYR A 89 1.07 9.70 2.50
N TRP A 90 0.49 10.90 2.52
CA TRP A 90 0.33 11.73 1.32
C TRP A 90 0.78 13.18 1.53
N GLY A 91 0.02 13.95 2.30
CA GLY A 91 0.21 15.38 2.48
C GLY A 91 1.11 15.78 3.63
N ALA A 92 1.22 14.94 4.65
CA ALA A 92 2.13 15.16 5.77
C ALA A 92 3.61 15.16 5.33
N GLY A 93 4.50 15.53 6.25
CA GLY A 93 5.92 15.82 5.99
C GLY A 93 6.64 14.83 5.07
N TYR A 94 6.49 13.53 5.31
CA TYR A 94 7.11 12.45 4.52
C TYR A 94 6.12 11.65 3.66
N GLY A 95 4.91 12.18 3.45
CA GLY A 95 3.94 11.60 2.54
C GLY A 95 4.37 11.71 1.08
N VAL A 96 3.79 10.87 0.21
CA VAL A 96 4.22 10.73 -1.20
C VAL A 96 4.13 12.06 -1.94
N ARG A 97 3.04 12.81 -1.81
CA ARG A 97 2.89 14.11 -2.47
C ARG A 97 3.97 15.08 -2.02
N THR A 98 4.12 15.23 -0.71
CA THR A 98 5.02 16.24 -0.12
C THR A 98 6.49 15.91 -0.38
N TYR A 99 6.87 14.64 -0.28
CA TYR A 99 8.24 14.22 -0.50
C TYR A 99 8.64 14.29 -1.98
N PHE A 100 7.84 13.74 -2.89
CA PHE A 100 8.18 13.73 -4.32
C PHE A 100 8.10 15.11 -4.97
N LYS A 101 7.19 16.01 -4.53
CA LYS A 101 7.19 17.41 -5.02
C LYS A 101 8.46 18.19 -4.65
N LYS A 102 9.17 17.78 -3.60
CA LYS A 102 10.44 18.38 -3.17
C LYS A 102 11.67 17.66 -3.76
N SER A 103 11.47 16.55 -4.48
CA SER A 103 12.57 15.78 -5.06
C SER A 103 13.28 16.55 -6.17
N LYS A 104 14.59 16.37 -6.27
CA LYS A 104 15.41 16.85 -7.40
C LYS A 104 15.42 15.87 -8.58
N ASP A 105 15.06 14.61 -8.33
CA ASP A 105 15.06 13.53 -9.32
C ASP A 105 13.73 13.42 -10.05
N TRP A 106 12.65 13.94 -9.45
CA TRP A 106 11.29 13.88 -9.99
C TRP A 106 10.72 15.27 -10.22
N LYS A 107 10.46 15.61 -11.49
CA LYS A 107 9.77 16.84 -11.86
C LYS A 107 8.27 16.62 -11.79
N PHE A 108 7.58 17.38 -10.94
CA PHE A 108 6.12 17.42 -10.91
C PHE A 108 5.57 17.97 -12.23
N LEU A 109 4.60 17.27 -12.83
CA LEU A 109 3.96 17.67 -14.07
C LEU A 109 2.56 18.23 -13.83
N LYS A 110 1.69 17.47 -13.15
CA LYS A 110 0.32 17.90 -12.83
C LYS A 110 -0.27 17.09 -11.68
N SER A 111 -1.33 17.64 -11.11
CA SER A 111 -2.23 16.97 -10.16
C SER A 111 -3.64 16.98 -10.74
N GLU A 112 -4.41 15.93 -10.49
CA GLU A 112 -5.78 15.77 -10.97
C GLU A 112 -6.67 15.22 -9.85
N LYS A 113 -7.87 15.79 -9.67
CA LYS A 113 -8.94 15.13 -8.90
C LYS A 113 -9.43 13.95 -9.72
N LYS A 114 -9.40 12.73 -9.17
CA LYS A 114 -9.51 11.51 -9.99
C LYS A 114 -10.90 10.88 -9.97
N ASP A 115 -11.43 10.49 -8.82
CA ASP A 115 -12.79 9.99 -8.61
C ASP A 115 -13.14 9.98 -7.10
N SER A 116 -14.23 9.33 -6.70
CA SER A 116 -14.66 9.26 -5.29
C SER A 116 -13.84 8.30 -4.44
N ILE A 117 -13.10 7.37 -5.07
CA ILE A 117 -12.25 6.40 -4.37
C ILE A 117 -10.80 6.89 -4.37
N ARG A 118 -10.34 7.45 -5.49
CA ARG A 118 -9.02 8.02 -5.69
C ARG A 118 -9.14 9.53 -5.70
N MET A 119 -8.77 10.16 -4.59
CA MET A 119 -9.02 11.58 -4.37
C MET A 119 -8.12 12.48 -5.23
N GLU A 120 -6.83 12.13 -5.31
CA GLU A 120 -5.82 12.89 -6.04
C GLU A 120 -4.88 11.95 -6.81
N ARG A 121 -4.62 12.27 -8.07
CA ARG A 121 -3.57 11.67 -8.89
C ARG A 121 -2.46 12.67 -9.13
N LEU A 122 -1.23 12.29 -8.83
CA LEU A 122 -0.03 13.05 -9.14
C LEU A 122 0.75 12.40 -10.27
N ILE A 123 1.34 13.24 -11.12
CA ILE A 123 2.15 12.77 -12.24
C ILE A 123 3.49 13.50 -12.19
N PHE A 124 4.55 12.70 -12.22
CA PHE A 124 5.92 13.16 -12.26
C PHE A 124 6.66 12.51 -13.43
N GLN A 125 7.70 13.18 -13.91
CA GLN A 125 8.66 12.64 -14.85
C GLN A 125 10.05 12.74 -14.26
N HIS A 126 10.86 11.69 -14.42
CA HIS A 126 12.23 11.70 -13.93
C HIS A 126 13.06 12.78 -14.65
N THR A 127 13.91 13.49 -13.93
CA THR A 127 14.63 14.66 -14.46
C THR A 127 15.70 14.27 -15.49
N SER A 128 16.51 13.23 -15.24
CA SER A 128 17.52 12.74 -16.19
C SER A 128 17.03 11.64 -17.14
N LYS A 129 16.23 10.66 -16.68
CA LYS A 129 15.72 9.55 -17.50
C LYS A 129 14.29 9.83 -18.02
N LYS A 130 14.16 10.58 -19.12
CA LYS A 130 12.88 11.16 -19.60
C LYS A 130 11.77 10.15 -19.93
N ASN A 131 12.11 8.89 -20.19
CA ASN A 131 11.11 7.85 -20.41
C ASN A 131 10.50 7.29 -19.12
N TYR A 132 11.02 7.66 -17.94
CA TYR A 132 10.47 7.25 -16.66
C TYR A 132 9.40 8.22 -16.16
N TYR A 133 8.23 7.67 -15.84
CA TYR A 133 7.11 8.37 -15.23
C TYR A 133 6.78 7.75 -13.88
N LEU A 134 6.42 8.60 -12.93
CA LEU A 134 5.83 8.18 -11.67
C LEU A 134 4.42 8.75 -11.60
N VAL A 135 3.45 7.86 -11.45
CA VAL A 135 2.06 8.24 -11.20
C VAL A 135 1.71 7.74 -9.81
N ALA A 136 1.10 8.59 -9.00
CA ALA A 136 0.68 8.23 -7.66
C ALA A 136 -0.80 8.55 -7.45
N ASP A 137 -1.57 7.59 -6.94
CA ASP A 137 -2.98 7.72 -6.63
C ASP A 137 -3.19 7.66 -5.12
N ALA A 138 -3.79 8.70 -4.56
CA ALA A 138 -4.25 8.74 -3.16
C ALA A 138 -5.65 8.12 -3.07
N TYR A 139 -5.74 6.93 -2.47
CA TYR A 139 -7.02 6.29 -2.18
C TYR A 139 -7.53 6.80 -0.85
N ASP A 140 -8.76 7.30 -0.87
CA ASP A 140 -9.51 7.63 0.35
C ASP A 140 -9.42 6.44 1.33
N GLY A 141 -9.07 6.76 2.58
CA GLY A 141 -8.74 5.75 3.59
C GLY A 141 -9.89 4.81 3.96
N GLU A 142 -11.15 5.20 3.73
CA GLU A 142 -12.32 4.31 3.83
C GLU A 142 -12.24 3.16 2.80
N TYR A 143 -11.61 3.41 1.66
CA TYR A 143 -11.51 2.48 0.52
C TYR A 143 -10.15 1.76 0.44
N ILE A 144 -9.49 1.53 1.57
CA ILE A 144 -8.25 0.75 1.62
C ILE A 144 -8.40 -0.63 0.95
N LYS A 145 -9.56 -1.28 1.08
CA LYS A 145 -9.85 -2.56 0.42
C LYS A 145 -9.80 -2.45 -1.11
N ASN A 146 -10.29 -1.35 -1.68
CA ASN A 146 -10.20 -1.09 -3.12
C ASN A 146 -8.74 -0.85 -3.53
N CYS A 147 -7.97 -0.07 -2.76
CA CYS A 147 -6.54 0.12 -3.00
C CYS A 147 -5.78 -1.21 -3.05
N THR A 148 -6.00 -2.09 -2.05
CA THR A 148 -5.37 -3.41 -1.99
C THR A 148 -5.78 -4.30 -3.16
N LYS A 149 -7.07 -4.33 -3.53
CA LYS A 149 -7.55 -5.09 -4.70
C LYS A 149 -6.94 -4.58 -6.01
N ASP A 150 -6.92 -3.28 -6.21
CA ASP A 150 -6.35 -2.66 -7.41
C ASP A 150 -4.86 -2.95 -7.51
N PHE A 151 -4.13 -2.97 -6.40
CA PHE A 151 -2.72 -3.36 -6.37
C PHE A 151 -2.53 -4.79 -6.89
N PHE A 152 -3.32 -5.76 -6.41
CA PHE A 152 -3.20 -7.15 -6.87
C PHE A 152 -3.71 -7.35 -8.30
N TYR A 153 -4.84 -6.74 -8.69
CA TYR A 153 -5.33 -6.81 -10.07
C TYR A 153 -4.37 -6.15 -11.06
N SER A 154 -3.68 -5.09 -10.65
CA SER A 154 -2.62 -4.49 -11.46
C SER A 154 -1.43 -5.43 -11.56
N SER A 155 -1.01 -6.02 -10.44
CA SER A 155 0.13 -6.93 -10.37
C SER A 155 -0.07 -8.17 -11.25
N SER A 156 -1.30 -8.68 -11.34
CA SER A 156 -1.68 -9.82 -12.17
C SER A 156 -1.96 -9.49 -13.63
N GLY A 157 -1.99 -8.20 -13.98
CA GLY A 157 -2.37 -7.74 -15.32
C GLY A 157 -3.86 -7.86 -15.64
N GLN A 158 -4.71 -8.09 -14.63
CA GLN A 158 -6.17 -8.10 -14.78
C GLN A 158 -6.78 -6.71 -14.90
N MET A 159 -6.13 -5.70 -14.32
CA MET A 159 -6.50 -4.29 -14.43
C MET A 159 -5.40 -3.54 -15.18
N LYS A 160 -5.76 -2.87 -16.27
CA LYS A 160 -4.86 -2.07 -17.10
C LYS A 160 -5.55 -0.79 -17.52
N ASP A 161 -4.81 0.31 -17.44
CA ASP A 161 -5.27 1.60 -17.95
C ASP A 161 -4.11 2.35 -18.58
N VAL A 162 -4.41 3.48 -19.20
CA VAL A 162 -3.44 4.34 -19.86
C VAL A 162 -3.72 5.79 -19.50
N LEU A 163 -2.69 6.63 -19.61
CA LEU A 163 -2.80 8.06 -19.33
C LEU A 163 -2.08 8.86 -20.39
N SER A 164 -2.73 9.89 -20.91
CA SER A 164 -2.09 10.84 -21.83
C SER A 164 -1.38 11.92 -21.02
N VAL A 165 -0.06 12.01 -21.20
CA VAL A 165 0.80 13.06 -20.65
C VAL A 165 1.41 13.81 -21.83
N ASN A 166 0.89 15.01 -22.10
CA ASN A 166 1.16 15.73 -23.36
C ASN A 166 0.80 14.86 -24.58
N SER A 167 1.75 14.64 -25.50
CA SER A 167 1.60 13.78 -26.67
C SER A 167 1.93 12.30 -26.40
N THR A 168 2.41 11.95 -25.20
CA THR A 168 2.82 10.58 -24.86
C THR A 168 1.72 9.87 -24.09
N LYS A 169 1.32 8.68 -24.54
CA LYS A 169 0.41 7.80 -23.79
C LYS A 169 1.23 6.81 -22.96
N ILE A 170 1.16 6.93 -21.64
CA ILE A 170 1.88 6.07 -20.69
C ILE A 170 0.96 4.98 -20.13
N GLY A 171 1.54 3.86 -19.70
CA GLY A 171 0.81 2.73 -19.13
C GLY A 171 0.61 2.83 -17.62
N LEU A 172 -0.61 2.62 -17.12
CA LEU A 172 -0.95 2.54 -15.70
C LEU A 172 -1.36 1.13 -15.28
N TYR A 173 -1.37 0.90 -13.96
CA TYR A 173 -1.80 -0.37 -13.35
C TYR A 173 -1.00 -1.54 -13.96
N GLY A 174 -1.66 -2.56 -14.51
CA GLY A 174 -0.99 -3.67 -15.17
C GLY A 174 -0.14 -3.29 -16.39
N ASN A 175 -0.23 -2.07 -16.93
CA ASN A 175 0.71 -1.60 -17.94
C ASN A 175 1.99 -0.97 -17.37
N ALA A 176 2.02 -0.67 -16.06
CA ALA A 176 3.21 -0.18 -15.38
C ALA A 176 4.26 -1.30 -15.24
N LYS A 177 5.53 -0.93 -15.20
CA LYS A 177 6.64 -1.87 -14.99
C LYS A 177 6.86 -2.19 -13.52
N LEU A 178 6.66 -1.18 -12.67
CA LEU A 178 6.73 -1.31 -11.23
C LEU A 178 5.45 -0.79 -10.60
N LEU A 179 4.91 -1.57 -9.67
CA LEU A 179 3.79 -1.18 -8.83
C LEU A 179 4.26 -0.97 -7.41
N SER A 180 3.77 0.08 -6.76
CA SER A 180 4.03 0.28 -5.34
C SER A 180 2.74 0.41 -4.55
N TYR A 181 2.72 -0.17 -3.37
CA TYR A 181 1.71 0.02 -2.35
C TYR A 181 2.35 0.70 -1.15
N ILE A 182 1.73 1.77 -0.64
CA ILE A 182 2.17 2.49 0.55
C ILE A 182 0.97 2.77 1.45
N GLY A 183 1.12 2.47 2.74
CA GLY A 183 0.15 2.83 3.78
C GLY A 183 -0.05 1.73 4.80
N HIS A 184 -1.22 1.70 5.43
CA HIS A 184 -1.62 0.60 6.31
C HIS A 184 -1.69 -0.72 5.55
N ASP A 185 -1.38 -1.83 6.21
CA ASP A 185 -1.56 -3.16 5.62
C ASP A 185 -3.04 -3.56 5.74
N GLY A 186 -3.82 -3.32 4.67
CA GLY A 186 -5.24 -3.66 4.65
C GLY A 186 -5.52 -5.16 4.86
N LEU A 187 -4.58 -6.05 4.54
CA LEU A 187 -4.75 -7.48 4.77
C LEU A 187 -4.59 -7.89 6.25
N MET A 188 -4.18 -6.95 7.12
CA MET A 188 -4.31 -7.11 8.56
C MET A 188 -5.75 -6.89 9.04
N ASP A 189 -6.57 -6.16 8.28
CA ASP A 189 -7.94 -5.78 8.66
C ASP A 189 -8.99 -6.68 7.99
N PHE A 190 -8.69 -7.18 6.79
CA PHE A 190 -9.65 -7.94 5.99
C PHE A 190 -9.00 -9.02 5.12
N GLN A 191 -9.83 -9.95 4.66
CA GLN A 191 -9.44 -10.94 3.66
C GLN A 191 -10.01 -10.55 2.28
N LEU A 192 -9.29 -10.96 1.24
CA LEU A 192 -9.75 -10.90 -0.15
C LEU A 192 -10.10 -12.31 -0.62
N SER A 193 -11.17 -12.41 -1.42
CA SER A 193 -11.70 -13.69 -1.92
C SER A 193 -11.55 -13.85 -3.42
N GLU A 194 -11.10 -12.79 -4.09
CA GLU A 194 -10.89 -12.72 -5.52
C GLU A 194 -9.61 -13.47 -5.92
N SER A 195 -9.60 -14.04 -7.12
CA SER A 195 -8.38 -14.64 -7.68
C SER A 195 -7.54 -13.59 -8.40
N PHE A 196 -6.25 -13.57 -8.07
CA PHE A 196 -5.26 -12.66 -8.62
C PHE A 196 -4.26 -13.38 -9.52
N LYS A 197 -4.66 -14.51 -10.11
CA LYS A 197 -3.85 -15.25 -11.08
C LYS A 197 -3.41 -14.34 -12.22
N ASN A 198 -2.11 -14.34 -12.50
CA ASN A 198 -1.52 -13.63 -13.62
C ASN A 198 -2.24 -13.98 -14.94
N ARG A 199 -2.77 -12.97 -15.65
CA ARG A 199 -3.59 -13.17 -16.86
C ARG A 199 -2.92 -12.76 -18.15
N ASP A 200 -1.71 -12.20 -18.09
CA ASP A 200 -1.05 -11.65 -19.27
C ASP A 200 0.39 -12.11 -19.46
N GLY A 201 0.85 -13.05 -18.66
CA GLY A 201 2.18 -13.65 -18.76
C GLY A 201 3.33 -12.73 -18.35
N GLN A 202 3.05 -11.50 -17.89
CA GLN A 202 4.08 -10.53 -17.53
C GLN A 202 4.36 -10.56 -16.02
N THR A 203 5.65 -10.55 -15.67
CA THR A 203 6.11 -10.28 -14.31
C THR A 203 6.32 -8.78 -14.13
N ARG A 204 5.73 -8.23 -13.07
CA ARG A 204 5.87 -6.83 -12.66
C ARG A 204 6.71 -6.78 -11.42
N ASP A 205 7.58 -5.79 -11.33
CA ASP A 205 8.28 -5.50 -10.10
C ASP A 205 7.31 -4.83 -9.11
N CYS A 206 7.51 -5.05 -7.82
CA CYS A 206 6.73 -4.35 -6.81
C CYS A 206 7.52 -3.93 -5.57
N ILE A 207 7.06 -2.83 -4.96
CA ILE A 207 7.53 -2.31 -3.68
C ILE A 207 6.33 -2.10 -2.75
N ILE A 208 6.27 -2.82 -1.63
CA ILE A 208 5.13 -2.81 -0.69
C ILE A 208 5.59 -2.29 0.67
N LEU A 209 5.34 -1.01 0.93
CA LEU A 209 5.63 -0.36 2.20
C LEU A 209 4.36 -0.35 3.06
N ALA A 210 4.20 -1.42 3.83
CA ALA A 210 3.15 -1.60 4.82
C ALA A 210 3.65 -2.57 5.88
N CYS A 211 3.13 -2.51 7.10
CA CYS A 211 3.53 -3.38 8.22
C CYS A 211 3.34 -4.87 7.89
N TYR A 212 4.35 -5.70 8.16
CA TYR A 212 4.27 -7.17 7.91
C TYR A 212 3.88 -7.57 6.48
N SER A 213 4.11 -6.71 5.49
CA SER A 213 3.59 -6.93 4.14
C SER A 213 4.09 -8.23 3.50
N LYS A 214 5.30 -8.69 3.80
CA LYS A 214 5.79 -10.01 3.35
C LYS A 214 4.88 -11.15 3.84
N LYS A 215 4.41 -11.11 5.08
CA LYS A 215 3.55 -12.17 5.62
C LYS A 215 2.17 -12.15 4.97
N PHE A 216 1.53 -10.99 4.92
CA PHE A 216 0.12 -10.89 4.52
C PHE A 216 -0.06 -10.86 3.00
N PHE A 217 0.82 -10.21 2.25
CA PHE A 217 0.68 -10.11 0.79
C PHE A 217 1.18 -11.37 0.07
N SER A 218 2.10 -12.15 0.65
CA SER A 218 2.74 -13.28 -0.05
C SER A 218 1.76 -14.23 -0.73
N PRO A 219 0.71 -14.76 -0.07
CA PRO A 219 -0.18 -15.75 -0.69
C PRO A 219 -0.85 -15.23 -1.96
N LEU A 220 -1.34 -13.98 -1.93
CA LEU A 220 -2.01 -13.35 -3.06
C LEU A 220 -1.01 -12.88 -4.12
N LEU A 221 0.16 -12.39 -3.71
CA LEU A 221 1.21 -11.91 -4.62
C LEU A 221 1.85 -13.06 -5.43
N GLN A 222 1.90 -14.27 -4.88
CA GLN A 222 2.39 -15.44 -5.62
C GLN A 222 1.48 -15.75 -6.83
N GLU A 223 0.16 -15.57 -6.69
CA GLU A 223 -0.77 -15.74 -7.81
C GLU A 223 -0.48 -14.76 -8.96
N THR A 224 -0.06 -13.53 -8.62
CA THR A 224 0.19 -12.48 -9.61
C THR A 224 1.48 -12.68 -10.39
N LYS A 225 2.38 -13.55 -9.93
CA LYS A 225 3.76 -13.71 -10.44
C LYS A 225 4.56 -12.40 -10.42
N ALA A 226 4.25 -11.50 -9.49
CA ALA A 226 5.02 -10.27 -9.32
C ALA A 226 6.36 -10.56 -8.62
N ASN A 227 7.33 -9.69 -8.82
CA ASN A 227 8.66 -9.76 -8.23
C ASN A 227 8.80 -8.72 -7.11
N PRO A 228 8.80 -9.11 -5.82
CA PRO A 228 8.93 -8.17 -4.71
C PRO A 228 10.39 -7.69 -4.55
N LEU A 229 10.63 -6.42 -4.86
CA LEU A 229 11.94 -5.78 -4.72
C LEU A 229 12.17 -5.27 -3.30
N VAL A 230 11.13 -4.69 -2.67
CA VAL A 230 11.18 -4.21 -1.29
C VAL A 230 9.82 -4.41 -0.65
N TRP A 231 9.81 -5.05 0.51
CA TRP A 231 8.63 -5.23 1.34
C TRP A 231 9.07 -5.52 2.78
N THR A 232 8.13 -5.65 3.72
CA THR A 232 8.46 -5.58 5.15
C THR A 232 8.18 -6.89 5.89
N SER A 233 9.01 -7.21 6.86
CA SER A 233 8.87 -8.38 7.72
C SER A 233 8.31 -8.04 9.12
N HIS A 234 8.21 -6.76 9.47
CA HIS A 234 7.84 -6.26 10.79
C HIS A 234 6.99 -4.97 10.69
N LEU A 235 6.52 -4.48 11.85
CA LEU A 235 5.98 -3.13 11.97
C LEU A 235 7.02 -2.09 11.54
N MET A 236 6.56 -1.05 10.84
CA MET A 236 7.42 0.02 10.33
C MET A 236 6.60 1.26 9.95
N ALA A 237 7.27 2.41 9.77
CA ALA A 237 6.64 3.63 9.28
C ALA A 237 6.69 3.72 7.74
N PRO A 238 5.58 3.53 7.01
CA PRO A 238 5.58 3.44 5.55
C PRO A 238 5.60 4.83 4.91
N GLU A 239 6.80 5.40 4.79
CA GLU A 239 7.02 6.77 4.36
C GLU A 239 7.75 6.87 3.01
N ALA A 240 7.53 7.97 2.29
CA ALA A 240 7.91 8.12 0.89
C ALA A 240 9.43 8.18 0.65
N TYR A 241 10.24 8.54 1.65
CA TYR A 241 11.70 8.54 1.49
C TYR A 241 12.26 7.14 1.22
N ILE A 242 11.59 6.08 1.71
CA ILE A 242 12.00 4.69 1.48
C ILE A 242 11.78 4.36 0.01
N LEU A 243 10.58 4.68 -0.50
CA LEU A 243 10.23 4.45 -1.89
C LEU A 243 11.16 5.25 -2.79
N HIS A 244 11.37 6.53 -2.50
CA HIS A 244 12.23 7.40 -3.31
C HIS A 244 13.62 6.79 -3.54
N ASP A 245 14.31 6.40 -2.47
CA ASP A 245 15.67 5.88 -2.59
C ASP A 245 15.70 4.46 -3.18
N ALA A 246 14.68 3.63 -2.92
CA ALA A 246 14.52 2.35 -3.61
C ALA A 246 14.35 2.54 -5.13
N LEU A 247 13.53 3.51 -5.55
CA LEU A 247 13.31 3.82 -6.97
C LEU A 247 14.58 4.34 -7.63
N THR A 248 15.45 5.06 -6.92
CA THR A 248 16.77 5.44 -7.45
C THR A 248 17.57 4.20 -7.85
N GLY A 249 17.57 3.15 -7.01
CA GLY A 249 18.22 1.88 -7.35
C GLY A 249 17.56 1.16 -8.52
N TYR A 250 16.22 1.08 -8.50
CA TYR A 250 15.43 0.47 -9.58
C TYR A 250 15.72 1.10 -10.95
N ILE A 251 15.71 2.43 -10.99
CA ILE A 251 15.93 3.21 -12.21
C ILE A 251 17.39 3.12 -12.68
N ASN A 252 18.32 2.73 -11.79
CA ASN A 252 19.72 2.44 -12.12
C ASN A 252 19.99 0.97 -12.43
N HIS A 253 18.95 0.14 -12.56
CA HIS A 253 19.06 -1.30 -12.83
C HIS A 253 19.91 -2.05 -11.79
N GLU A 254 19.84 -1.62 -10.54
CA GLU A 254 20.51 -2.30 -9.45
C GLU A 254 19.82 -3.64 -9.11
N THR A 255 20.57 -4.53 -8.46
CA THR A 255 20.05 -5.80 -7.94
C THR A 255 19.05 -5.58 -6.81
N GLY A 256 18.20 -6.58 -6.54
CA GLY A 256 17.23 -6.53 -5.43
C GLY A 256 17.86 -6.19 -4.06
N GLU A 257 19.04 -6.75 -3.75
CA GLU A 257 19.73 -6.43 -2.48
C GLU A 257 20.29 -5.00 -2.45
N GLN A 258 20.71 -4.44 -3.59
CA GLN A 258 21.14 -3.05 -3.68
C GLN A 258 19.95 -2.10 -3.52
N ILE A 259 18.83 -2.37 -4.19
CA ILE A 259 17.57 -1.62 -4.04
C ILE A 259 17.09 -1.66 -2.58
N ARG A 260 17.09 -2.85 -1.96
CA ARG A 260 16.80 -3.03 -0.53
C ARG A 260 17.75 -2.24 0.35
N SER A 261 19.04 -2.24 0.05
CA SER A 261 20.04 -1.51 0.82
C SER A 261 19.80 0.00 0.76
N ARG A 262 19.40 0.55 -0.39
CA ARG A 262 18.99 1.97 -0.49
C ARG A 262 17.78 2.28 0.38
N ALA A 263 16.74 1.45 0.29
CA ALA A 263 15.54 1.56 1.13
C ALA A 263 15.90 1.54 2.63
N ALA A 264 16.75 0.59 3.05
CA ALA A 264 17.18 0.43 4.43
C ALA A 264 18.04 1.58 4.94
N LEU A 265 18.92 2.14 4.10
CA LEU A 265 19.72 3.33 4.44
C LEU A 265 18.82 4.55 4.64
N ALA A 266 17.84 4.76 3.77
CA ALA A 266 16.86 5.82 3.93
C ALA A 266 16.06 5.64 5.23
N TYR A 267 15.55 4.43 5.48
CA TYR A 267 14.84 4.12 6.72
C TYR A 267 15.66 4.37 7.98
N SER A 268 16.90 3.86 8.01
CA SER A 268 17.83 4.06 9.13
C SER A 268 18.06 5.55 9.42
N LYS A 269 18.23 6.37 8.37
CA LYS A 269 18.45 7.82 8.49
C LYS A 269 17.27 8.53 9.15
N TYR A 270 16.05 8.29 8.65
CA TYR A 270 14.86 9.04 9.09
C TYR A 270 14.29 8.52 10.41
N GLN A 271 14.29 7.19 10.60
CA GLN A 271 13.79 6.56 11.84
C GLN A 271 14.85 6.45 12.93
N LYS A 272 16.07 6.94 12.68
CA LYS A 272 17.19 6.99 13.62
C LYS A 272 17.52 5.62 14.24
N CYS A 273 17.34 4.55 13.47
CA CYS A 273 17.70 3.18 13.87
C CYS A 273 19.00 2.75 13.17
N SER A 274 19.61 1.65 13.60
CA SER A 274 20.77 1.09 12.90
C SER A 274 20.38 0.57 11.51
N VAL A 275 21.33 0.59 10.57
CA VAL A 275 21.15 -0.01 9.23
C VAL A 275 20.83 -1.50 9.34
N LYS A 276 21.42 -2.19 10.32
CA LYS A 276 21.11 -3.61 10.61
C LYS A 276 19.63 -3.79 10.97
N ALA A 277 19.09 -2.96 11.86
CA ALA A 277 17.67 -3.00 12.21
C ALA A 277 16.78 -2.70 10.99
N ALA A 278 17.13 -1.69 10.19
CA ALA A 278 16.40 -1.36 8.97
C ALA A 278 16.42 -2.52 7.95
N LYS A 279 17.55 -3.21 7.77
CA LYS A 279 17.67 -4.40 6.92
C LYS A 279 16.95 -5.63 7.46
N ASN A 280 16.67 -5.69 8.76
CA ASN A 280 15.82 -6.76 9.31
C ASN A 280 14.34 -6.51 8.99
N ILE A 281 13.93 -5.24 8.93
CA ILE A 281 12.55 -4.82 8.58
C ILE A 281 12.32 -4.91 7.08
N LEU A 282 13.19 -4.30 6.27
CA LEU A 282 13.06 -4.21 4.82
C LEU A 282 13.77 -5.39 4.15
N VAL A 283 12.99 -6.25 3.51
CA VAL A 283 13.42 -7.50 2.86
C VAL A 283 13.22 -7.41 1.34
N THR A 284 13.86 -8.29 0.57
CA THR A 284 13.73 -8.40 -0.90
C THR A 284 13.51 -9.86 -1.26
N GLY A 285 12.82 -10.13 -2.37
CA GLY A 285 12.54 -11.48 -2.82
C GLY A 285 11.61 -12.26 -1.88
N TRP A 286 11.35 -13.51 -2.27
CA TRP A 286 10.43 -14.43 -1.62
C TRP A 286 10.92 -14.95 -0.27
#